data_AF-A0AAW7PXE2-F1
#
_entry.id   AF-A0AAW7PXE2-F1
#
_cell.length_a   1.000
_cell.length_b   1.000
_cell.length_c   1.000
_cell.angle_alpha   90.00
_cell.angle_beta   90.00
_cell.angle_gamma   90.00
#
_symmetry.space_group_name_H-M   'P 1'
#
loop_
_entity.id
_entity.type
_entity.pdbx_description
1 polymer ?
#
loop_
_entity_poly.entity_id
_entity_poly.type
_entity_poly.pdbx_seq_one_letter_code
_entity_poly.pdbx_strand_id
1 'polypeptide(L)' 'MASINILKDIQIKQAKPKDKNYSFNDGGGLRLKVTPGGNKVLDFQLIERLVNLKNQELFSL' A
#
# COMPACT_ATOMS: atom_id res chain seq x y z
N MET A 1 9.48 3.10 -14.78
CA MET A 1 8.83 3.92 -13.73
C MET A 1 7.75 3.08 -13.10
N ALA A 2 7.63 3.04 -11.76
CA ALA A 2 6.52 2.33 -11.12
C ALA A 2 5.22 2.99 -11.58
N SER A 3 4.29 2.21 -12.13
CA SER A 3 2.97 2.72 -12.53
C SER A 3 2.25 3.22 -11.28
N ILE A 4 2.12 4.54 -11.14
CA ILE A 4 1.36 5.16 -10.07
C ILE A 4 -0.11 4.90 -10.37
N ASN A 5 -0.73 4.01 -9.60
CA ASN A 5 -2.15 3.71 -9.74
C ASN A 5 -2.94 4.62 -8.80
N ILE A 6 -3.12 5.88 -9.20
CA ILE A 6 -3.88 6.84 -8.40
C ILE A 6 -5.33 6.37 -8.30
N LEU A 7 -5.82 6.22 -7.07
CA LEU A 7 -7.20 5.87 -6.81
C LEU A 7 -8.11 7.06 -7.05
N LYS A 8 -9.18 6.80 -7.80
CA LYS A 8 -10.26 7.76 -7.99
C LYS A 8 -11.27 7.61 -6.86
N ASP A 9 -11.87 8.72 -6.47
CA ASP A 9 -12.94 8.77 -5.46
C ASP A 9 -14.07 7.75 -5.75
N ILE A 10 -14.43 7.55 -7.02
CA ILE A 10 -15.43 6.55 -7.41
C ILE A 10 -15.04 5.12 -7.02
N GLN A 11 -13.76 4.76 -7.11
CA GLN A 11 -13.26 3.43 -6.74
C GLN A 11 -13.30 3.24 -5.22
N ILE A 12 -12.96 4.29 -4.47
CA ILE A 12 -13.05 4.31 -3.00
C ILE A 12 -14.51 4.13 -2.56
N LYS A 13 -15.44 4.87 -3.17
CA LYS A 13 -16.87 4.81 -2.87
C LYS A 13 -17.47 3.44 -3.20
N GLN A 14 -17.15 2.90 -4.37
CA GLN A 14 -17.67 1.61 -4.85
C GLN A 14 -17.04 0.39 -4.16
N ALA A 15 -15.95 0.56 -3.42
CA ALA A 15 -15.33 -0.53 -2.68
C ALA A 15 -16.30 -1.11 -1.63
N LYS A 16 -16.58 -2.41 -1.75
CA LYS A 16 -17.48 -3.16 -0.87
C LYS A 16 -16.71 -4.15 -0.01
N PRO A 17 -17.18 -4.44 1.22
CA PRO A 17 -16.59 -5.49 2.05
C PRO A 17 -16.57 -6.84 1.34
N LYS A 18 -15.58 -7.64 1.73
CA LYS A 18 -15.41 -9.04 1.30
C LYS A 18 -15.12 -9.89 2.54
N ASP A 19 -15.09 -11.21 2.37
CA ASP A 19 -14.80 -12.15 3.46
C ASP A 19 -13.42 -11.96 4.10
N LYS A 20 -12.48 -11.33 3.37
CA LYS A 20 -11.12 -11.03 3.83
C LYS A 20 -10.77 -9.58 3.56
N ASN A 21 -9.86 -9.06 4.39
CA ASN A 21 -9.23 -7.76 4.15
C ASN A 21 -8.59 -7.73 2.76
N TYR A 22 -8.75 -6.62 2.05
CA TYR A 22 -8.06 -6.38 0.79
C TYR A 22 -7.71 -4.91 0.65
N SER A 23 -6.75 -4.60 -0.23
CA SER A 23 -6.26 -3.24 -0.39
C SER A 23 -6.14 -2.82 -1.85
N PHE A 24 -6.36 -1.53 -2.09
CA PHE A 24 -6.01 -0.86 -3.34
C PHE A 24 -4.75 -0.02 -3.13
N ASN A 25 -3.80 -0.08 -4.05
CA ASN A 25 -2.59 0.76 -4.00
C ASN A 25 -2.89 2.11 -4.65
N ASP A 26 -2.52 3.20 -3.97
CA ASP A 26 -2.66 4.59 -4.41
C ASP A 26 -1.32 5.21 -4.86
N GLY A 27 -0.25 4.40 -4.85
CA GLY A 27 1.12 4.82 -5.18
C GLY A 27 1.95 5.20 -3.95
N GLY A 28 3.27 5.18 -4.11
CA GLY A 28 4.21 5.62 -3.07
C GLY A 28 4.23 4.81 -1.77
N GLY A 29 3.44 3.74 -1.65
CA GLY A 29 3.25 2.99 -0.40
C GLY A 29 1.89 3.24 0.26
N LEU A 30 1.14 4.26 -0.17
CA LEU A 30 -0.21 4.56 0.30
C LEU A 30 -1.22 3.55 -0.26
N ARG A 31 -2.14 3.09 0.58
CA ARG A 31 -3.17 2.13 0.21
C ARG A 31 -4.48 2.40 0.92
N LEU A 32 -5.57 2.03 0.26
CA LEU A 32 -6.89 1.93 0.88
C LEU A 32 -7.15 0.47 1.25
N LYS A 33 -7.21 0.17 2.55
CA LYS A 33 -7.62 -1.13 3.08
C LYS A 33 -9.13 -1.15 3.33
N VAL A 34 -9.80 -2.20 2.90
CA VAL A 34 -11.22 -2.46 3.17
C VAL A 34 -11.35 -3.71 4.02
N THR A 35 -12.03 -3.59 5.16
CA THR A 35 -12.25 -4.71 6.08
C THR A 35 -13.59 -5.42 5.81
N PRO A 36 -13.76 -6.68 6.25
CA PRO A 36 -15.05 -7.37 6.19
C PRO A 36 -16.18 -6.61 6.90
N GLY A 37 -15.85 -5.78 7.90
CA GLY A 37 -16.83 -5.00 8.65
C GLY A 37 -17.29 -3.69 7.99
N GLY A 38 -16.86 -3.37 6.76
CA GLY A 38 -17.24 -2.10 6.13
C GLY A 38 -16.22 -0.98 6.25
N ASN A 39 -15.27 -1.10 7.18
CA ASN A 39 -14.33 -0.02 7.44
C ASN A 39 -13.37 0.16 6.26
N LYS A 40 -13.15 1.42 5.91
CA LYS A 40 -12.20 1.85 4.89
C LYS A 40 -11.09 2.63 5.61
N VAL A 41 -9.87 2.13 5.56
CA VAL A 41 -8.72 2.68 6.28
C VAL A 41 -7.65 3.06 5.25
N LEU A 42 -7.15 4.29 5.35
CA LEU A 42 -5.95 4.70 4.63
C LEU A 42 -4.74 4.27 5.46
N ASP A 43 -3.87 3.44 4.88
CA ASP A 43 -2.63 3.01 5.50
C ASP A 43 -1.44 3.18 4.57
N PHE A 44 -0.25 3.27 5.15
CA PHE A 44 0.99 3.41 4.42
C PHE A 44 1.86 2.20 4.70
N GLN A 45 2.16 1.42 3.65
CA GLN A 45 3.10 0.31 3.76
C GLN A 45 4.50 0.80 3.36
N LEU A 46 5.33 1.04 4.38
CA LEU A 46 6.75 1.23 4.19
C LEU A 46 7.40 -0.13 3.89
N ILE A 47 7.97 -0.28 2.71
CA ILE A 47 8.78 -1.47 2.37
C ILE A 47 10.22 -1.18 2.81
N GLU A 48 10.72 -1.89 3.81
CA GLU A 48 12.08 -1.73 4.37
C GLU A 48 13.23 -2.10 3.39
N ARG A 49 12.96 -2.33 2.10
CA ARG A 49 13.98 -2.65 1.09
C ARG A 49 15.07 -1.57 0.95
N LEU A 50 14.85 -0.36 1.46
CA LEU A 50 15.86 0.69 1.50
C LEU A 50 16.84 0.58 2.68
N VAL A 51 16.47 -0.13 3.75
CA VAL A 51 17.33 -0.30 4.95
C VAL A 51 18.44 -1.32 4.69
N ASN A 52 18.13 -2.41 3.97
CA ASN A 52 19.13 -3.45 3.68
C ASN A 52 20.13 -3.06 2.59
N LEU A 53 19.77 -2.18 1.65
CA LEU A 53 20.71 -1.71 0.62
C LEU A 53 21.82 -0.81 1.20
N LYS A 54 21.51 0.02 2.21
CA LYS A 54 22.54 0.81 2.90
C LYS A 54 23.49 -0.05 3.74
N ASN A 55 23.00 -1.15 4.33
CA ASN A 55 23.84 -2.04 5.12
C ASN A 55 24.75 -2.92 4.25
N GLN A 56 24.35 -3.29 3.02
CA GLN A 56 25.19 -4.11 2.13
C GLN A 56 26.43 -3.37 1.59
N GLU A 57 26.37 -2.05 1.40
CA GLU A 57 27.55 -1.25 1.00
C GLU A 57 28.50 -0.95 2.17
N LEU A 58 28.04 -1.07 3.41
CA LEU A 58 28.86 -0.83 4.61
C LEU A 58 29.70 -2.04 5.04
N PHE A 59 29.41 -3.24 4.49
CA PHE A 59 30.14 -4.48 4.80
C PHE A 59 31.03 -4.98 3.65
N SER A 60 31.24 -4.17 2.60
CA SER A 60 32.14 -4.47 1.49
C SER A 60 33.52 -3.81 1.58
N LEU A 61 33.98 -3.46 2.80
CA LEU A 61 35.33 -2.96 3.08
C LEU A 61 36.14 -3.97 3.91
#